data_AF-A0A165TN71-F1
#
_entry.id   AF-A0A165TN71-F1
#
_cell.length_a   1.000
_cell.length_b   1.000
_cell.length_c   1.000
_cell.angle_alpha   90.00
_cell.angle_beta   90.00
_cell.angle_gamma   90.00
#
_symmetry.space_group_name_H-M   'P 1'
#
loop_
_entity.id
_entity.type
_entity.pdbx_description
1 polymer ?
#
loop_
_entity_poly.entity_id
_entity_poly.type
_entity_poly.pdbx_seq_one_letter_code
_entity_poly.pdbx_strand_id
1 'polypeptide(L)'
;KIRALISLYHQADRFITKENLDEAIDTAFTRPTRISSVFRDEANYGELELQVIRRRQSPKTADWRVSDRASATIPDQNWRDSTKTAREIAVAEALFGTAHANKPGLDALGDHSKRIEKLLENER
;
A
#
# COMPACT_ATOMS: atom_id res chain seq x y z
N LYS A 1 28.57 14.15 13.60
CA LYS A 1 28.98 13.94 15.01
C LYS A 1 28.30 14.96 15.95
N ILE A 2 28.48 16.28 15.75
CA ILE A 2 27.84 17.32 16.59
C ILE A 2 26.30 17.23 16.58
N ARG A 3 25.67 17.03 15.42
CA ARG A 3 24.21 16.85 15.32
C ARG A 3 23.68 15.65 16.12
N ALA A 4 24.47 14.57 16.19
CA ALA A 4 24.11 13.38 16.97
C ALA A 4 24.24 13.65 18.48
N LEU A 5 25.27 14.41 18.89
CA LEU A 5 25.43 14.83 20.28
C LEU A 5 24.32 15.78 20.74
N ILE A 6 23.93 16.73 19.88
CA ILE A 6 22.80 17.62 20.12
C ILE A 6 21.51 16.80 20.23
N SER A 7 21.30 15.82 19.34
CA SER A 7 20.15 14.92 19.43
C SER A 7 20.12 14.16 20.76
N LEU A 8 21.27 13.68 21.23
CA LEU A 8 21.39 12.95 22.48
C LEU A 8 21.13 13.87 23.69
N TYR A 9 21.62 15.11 23.66
CA TYR A 9 21.36 16.12 24.70
C TYR A 9 19.87 16.41 24.88
N HIS A 10 19.13 16.57 23.78
CA HIS A 10 17.68 16.78 23.84
C HIS A 10 16.91 15.52 24.30
N GLN A 11 17.50 14.33 24.19
CA GLN A 11 16.92 13.08 24.67
C GLN A 11 17.30 12.76 26.12
N ALA A 12 18.38 13.36 26.63
CA ALA A 12 18.92 13.08 27.95
C ALA A 12 17.95 13.42 29.09
N ASP A 13 17.09 14.42 28.90
CA ASP A 13 16.01 14.79 29.84
C ASP A 13 14.99 13.66 30.07
N ARG A 14 14.93 12.68 29.14
CA ARG A 14 14.05 11.50 29.24
C ARG A 14 14.81 10.24 29.64
N PHE A 15 16.08 10.34 30.03
CA PHE A 15 16.84 9.17 30.44
C PHE A 15 16.40 8.69 31.82
N ILE A 16 16.44 7.38 31.98
CA ILE A 16 16.12 6.74 33.24
C ILE A 16 17.31 6.94 34.18
N THR A 17 17.11 7.70 35.24
CA THR A 17 18.02 7.90 36.36
C THR A 17 17.50 7.13 37.57
N LYS A 18 18.27 7.08 38.67
CA LYS A 18 17.83 6.33 39.86
C LYS A 18 16.62 6.97 40.52
N GLU A 19 16.47 8.28 40.38
CA GLU A 19 15.44 9.09 41.01
C GLU A 19 14.10 8.98 40.28
N ASN A 20 14.09 8.73 38.96
CA ASN A 20 12.88 8.61 38.15
C ASN A 20 12.56 7.16 37.74
N LEU A 21 13.32 6.18 38.23
CA LEU A 21 13.19 4.77 37.84
C LEU A 21 11.81 4.20 38.19
N ASP A 22 11.36 4.42 39.43
CA ASP A 22 10.08 3.86 39.91
C ASP A 22 8.91 4.46 39.13
N GLU A 23 8.91 5.78 38.91
CA GLU A 23 7.91 6.46 38.08
C GLU A 23 7.95 5.97 36.62
N ALA A 24 9.14 5.75 36.06
CA ALA A 24 9.29 5.23 34.69
C ALA A 24 8.73 3.81 34.54
N ILE A 25 8.91 2.95 35.55
CA ILE A 25 8.34 1.60 35.61
C ILE A 25 6.81 1.70 35.64
N ASP A 26 6.26 2.46 36.59
CA ASP A 26 4.81 2.61 36.72
C ASP A 26 4.20 3.15 35.43
N THR A 27 4.82 4.17 34.83
CA THR A 27 4.33 4.75 33.57
C THR A 27 4.39 3.77 32.40
N ALA A 28 5.39 2.89 32.34
CA ALA A 28 5.50 1.89 31.28
C ALA A 28 4.45 0.78 31.38
N PHE A 29 4.08 0.38 32.59
CA PHE A 29 3.19 -0.77 32.83
C PHE A 29 1.73 -0.39 33.10
N THR A 30 1.47 0.81 33.62
CA THR A 30 0.09 1.28 33.92
C THR A 30 -0.54 2.03 32.76
N ARG A 31 0.27 2.55 31.83
CA ARG A 31 -0.28 3.23 30.66
C ARG A 31 -0.98 2.18 29.82
N PRO A 32 -2.28 2.33 29.52
CA PRO A 32 -2.98 1.42 28.64
C PRO A 32 -2.29 1.52 27.29
N THR A 33 -1.41 0.56 27.01
CA THR A 33 -0.87 0.34 25.69
C THR A 33 -2.09 0.29 24.79
N ARG A 34 -2.11 1.10 23.72
CA ARG A 34 -3.16 1.02 22.69
C ARG A 34 -3.01 -0.33 21.97
N ILE A 35 -3.32 -1.43 22.67
CA ILE A 35 -3.46 -2.79 22.18
C ILE A 35 -4.83 -2.90 21.49
N SER A 36 -5.49 -1.78 21.18
CA SER A 36 -6.74 -1.76 20.41
C SER A 36 -6.57 -2.25 18.97
N SER A 37 -5.35 -2.60 18.53
CA SER A 37 -5.11 -3.20 17.21
C SER A 37 -4.69 -4.66 17.24
N VAL A 38 -4.41 -5.25 18.42
CA VAL A 38 -4.02 -6.68 18.52
C VAL A 38 -5.26 -7.54 18.72
N PHE A 39 -6.28 -7.02 19.41
CA PHE A 39 -7.63 -7.52 19.29
C PHE A 39 -8.22 -6.99 17.97
N ARG A 40 -7.75 -7.55 16.85
CA ARG A 40 -8.59 -7.56 15.65
C ARG A 40 -9.89 -8.22 16.06
N ASP A 41 -11.02 -7.60 15.72
CA ASP A 41 -12.33 -8.23 15.83
C ASP A 41 -12.21 -9.68 15.34
N GLU A 42 -12.55 -10.63 16.20
CA GLU A 42 -12.53 -12.05 15.84
C GLU A 42 -13.55 -12.24 14.72
N ALA A 43 -13.05 -12.37 13.49
CA ALA A 43 -13.91 -12.52 12.32
C ALA A 43 -14.65 -13.85 12.41
N ASN A 44 -15.95 -13.82 12.17
CA ASN A 44 -16.76 -15.03 12.14
C ASN A 44 -16.29 -15.96 11.00
N TYR A 45 -16.48 -17.27 11.14
CA TYR A 45 -16.14 -18.26 10.12
C TYR A 45 -16.69 -17.89 8.74
N GLY A 46 -17.95 -17.46 8.66
CA GLY A 46 -18.57 -17.02 7.40
C GLY A 46 -17.89 -15.79 6.79
N GLU A 47 -17.39 -14.87 7.61
CA GLU A 47 -16.65 -13.70 7.14
C GLU A 47 -15.28 -14.09 6.60
N LEU A 48 -14.61 -15.05 7.24
CA LEU A 48 -13.34 -15.60 6.77
C LEU A 48 -13.51 -16.35 5.45
N GLU A 49 -14.56 -17.13 5.28
CA GLU A 49 -14.87 -17.81 4.02
C GLU A 49 -15.06 -16.81 2.87
N LEU A 50 -15.82 -15.73 3.12
CA LEU A 50 -16.00 -14.65 2.15
C LEU A 50 -14.69 -13.91 1.84
N GLN A 51 -13.81 -13.70 2.82
CA GLN A 51 -12.47 -13.14 2.58
C GLN A 51 -11.62 -14.06 1.71
N VAL A 52 -11.66 -15.38 1.94
CA VAL A 52 -10.91 -16.35 1.12
C VAL A 52 -11.41 -16.35 -0.32
N ILE A 53 -12.73 -16.35 -0.53
CA ILE A 53 -13.31 -16.29 -1.88
C ILE A 53 -12.89 -15.01 -2.60
N ARG A 54 -12.98 -13.85 -1.93
CA ARG A 54 -12.55 -12.55 -2.49
C ARG A 54 -11.07 -12.56 -2.87
N ARG A 55 -10.21 -13.11 -2.01
CA ARG A 55 -8.76 -13.22 -2.29
C ARG A 55 -8.47 -14.12 -3.47
N ARG A 56 -9.19 -15.24 -3.63
CA ARG A 56 -9.05 -16.14 -4.79
C ARG A 56 -9.45 -15.48 -6.11
N GLN A 57 -10.38 -14.52 -6.07
CA GLN A 57 -10.83 -13.77 -7.24
C GLN A 57 -9.95 -12.53 -7.53
N SER A 58 -9.17 -12.07 -6.56
CA SER A 58 -8.28 -10.93 -6.73
C SER A 58 -7.08 -11.25 -7.65
N PRO A 59 -6.57 -10.28 -8.43
CA PRO A 59 -5.35 -10.46 -9.22
C PRO A 59 -4.17 -10.87 -8.33
N LYS A 60 -3.30 -11.77 -8.81
CA LYS A 60 -2.09 -12.22 -8.07
C LYS A 60 -1.13 -11.09 -7.71
N THR A 61 -1.26 -9.94 -8.36
CA THR A 61 -0.45 -8.74 -8.14
C THR A 61 -1.00 -7.83 -7.06
N ALA A 62 -2.24 -8.02 -6.62
CA ALA A 62 -2.91 -7.17 -5.63
C ALA A 62 -2.38 -7.42 -4.20
N ASP A 63 -2.22 -6.36 -3.43
CA ASP A 63 -1.89 -6.47 -2.00
C ASP A 63 -3.14 -6.91 -1.21
N TRP A 64 -3.06 -8.09 -0.61
CA TRP A 64 -4.11 -8.67 0.22
C TRP A 64 -4.51 -7.79 1.41
N ARG A 65 -3.61 -6.91 1.88
CA ARG A 65 -3.88 -5.98 2.98
C ARG A 65 -4.75 -4.79 2.55
N VAL A 66 -4.72 -4.45 1.27
CA VAL A 66 -5.48 -3.34 0.68
C VAL A 66 -6.82 -3.84 0.14
N SER A 67 -6.86 -5.06 -0.42
CA SER A 67 -8.10 -5.69 -0.91
C SER A 67 -9.17 -5.85 0.18
N ASP A 68 -8.77 -6.14 1.43
CA ASP A 68 -9.72 -6.35 2.53
C ASP A 68 -10.42 -5.06 2.98
N ARG A 69 -9.83 -3.87 2.74
CA ARG A 69 -10.41 -2.58 3.13
C ARG A 69 -11.15 -1.86 2.00
N ALA A 70 -10.79 -2.11 0.75
CA ALA A 70 -11.35 -1.39 -0.39
C ALA A 70 -12.44 -2.17 -1.18
N SER A 71 -12.59 -3.47 -0.95
CA SER A 71 -13.42 -4.32 -1.82
C SER A 71 -14.92 -4.35 -1.48
N ALA A 72 -15.43 -3.43 -0.65
CA ALA A 72 -16.86 -3.35 -0.32
C ALA A 72 -17.62 -2.27 -1.10
N THR A 73 -16.96 -1.48 -1.95
CA THR A 73 -17.61 -0.36 -2.62
C THR A 73 -17.36 -0.38 -4.12
N ILE A 74 -18.27 -1.07 -4.82
CA ILE A 74 -18.63 -0.88 -6.23
C ILE A 74 -17.51 -1.24 -7.23
N PRO A 75 -17.79 -2.01 -8.30
CA PRO A 75 -16.88 -2.10 -9.43
C PRO A 75 -16.92 -0.75 -10.15
N ASP A 76 -16.14 0.22 -9.66
CA ASP A 76 -16.03 1.51 -10.33
C ASP A 76 -15.41 1.23 -11.71
N GLN A 77 -16.21 1.46 -12.74
CA GLN A 77 -15.83 1.41 -14.16
C GLN A 77 -14.73 2.42 -14.51
N ASN A 78 -14.26 3.17 -13.52
CA ASN A 78 -13.19 4.13 -13.65
C ASN A 78 -11.85 3.49 -13.27
N TRP A 79 -10.96 3.52 -14.26
CA TRP A 79 -9.53 3.19 -14.27
C TRP A 79 -8.68 3.95 -13.23
N ARG A 80 -9.23 4.35 -12.09
CA ARG A 80 -8.62 5.34 -11.20
C ARG A 80 -7.49 4.75 -10.36
N ASP A 81 -6.36 5.44 -10.49
CA ASP A 81 -5.11 5.39 -9.72
C ASP A 81 -5.23 5.24 -8.19
N SER A 82 -6.37 5.63 -7.60
CA SER A 82 -6.45 5.89 -6.17
C SER A 82 -6.42 4.63 -5.28
N THR A 83 -6.56 3.44 -5.86
CA THR A 83 -6.60 2.18 -5.10
C THR A 83 -5.40 1.26 -5.33
N LYS A 84 -4.51 1.58 -6.29
CA LYS A 84 -3.37 0.73 -6.61
C LYS A 84 -2.15 1.07 -5.79
N THR A 85 -1.49 0.05 -5.25
CA THR A 85 -0.22 0.23 -4.55
C THR A 85 0.91 0.55 -5.53
N ALA A 86 1.95 1.26 -5.08
CA ALA A 86 3.12 1.56 -5.93
C ALA A 86 3.76 0.29 -6.54
N ARG A 87 3.68 -0.84 -5.81
CA ARG A 87 4.11 -2.15 -6.30
C ARG A 87 3.24 -2.67 -7.43
N GLU A 88 1.92 -2.57 -7.30
CA GLU A 88 0.97 -2.98 -8.36
C GLU A 88 1.18 -2.17 -9.64
N ILE A 89 1.45 -0.86 -9.49
CA ILE A 89 1.78 0.02 -10.62
C ILE A 89 3.07 -0.47 -11.27
N ALA A 90 4.17 -0.63 -10.53
CA ALA A 90 5.45 -1.08 -11.09
C ALA A 90 5.37 -2.45 -11.78
N VAL A 91 4.59 -3.39 -11.24
CA VAL A 91 4.38 -4.71 -11.87
C VAL A 91 3.57 -4.59 -13.15
N ALA A 92 2.54 -3.74 -13.18
CA ALA A 92 1.75 -3.50 -14.38
C ALA A 92 2.56 -2.76 -15.46
N GLU A 93 3.42 -1.83 -15.07
CA GLU A 93 4.36 -1.17 -15.98
C GLU A 93 5.34 -2.18 -16.60
N ALA A 94 5.92 -3.06 -15.78
CA ALA A 94 6.87 -4.08 -16.24
C ALA A 94 6.23 -5.16 -17.14
N LEU A 95 5.03 -5.63 -16.81
CA LEU A 95 4.36 -6.70 -17.56
C LEU A 95 3.71 -6.20 -18.86
N PHE A 96 3.15 -4.99 -18.85
CA PHE A 96 2.35 -4.47 -19.96
C PHE A 96 3.02 -3.31 -20.71
N GLY A 97 4.24 -2.91 -20.33
CA GLY A 97 4.92 -1.76 -20.94
C GLY A 97 4.14 -0.46 -20.76
N THR A 98 3.34 -0.38 -19.69
CA THR A 98 2.56 0.82 -19.38
C THR A 98 3.40 1.80 -18.58
N ALA A 99 3.03 3.08 -18.56
CA ALA A 99 3.65 4.09 -17.71
C ALA A 99 2.56 4.84 -16.96
N HIS A 100 2.78 5.14 -15.67
CA HIS A 100 1.88 5.90 -14.80
C HIS A 100 0.42 5.43 -14.93
N ALA A 101 0.05 4.43 -14.12
CA ALA A 101 -1.35 4.03 -13.95
C ALA A 101 -1.99 3.35 -15.17
N ASN A 102 -1.31 2.36 -15.74
CA ASN A 102 -1.83 1.61 -16.89
C ASN A 102 -2.09 2.49 -18.15
N LYS A 103 -1.44 3.65 -18.31
CA LYS A 103 -1.43 4.32 -19.62
C LYS A 103 -0.48 3.57 -20.54
N PRO A 104 -0.85 3.29 -21.80
CA PRO A 104 0.07 2.67 -22.74
C PRO A 104 1.35 3.51 -22.80
N GLY A 105 2.51 2.85 -22.76
CA GLY A 105 3.78 3.53 -22.96
C GLY A 105 3.77 4.28 -24.30
N LEU A 106 4.51 5.40 -24.36
CA LEU A 106 4.60 6.23 -25.57
C LEU A 106 4.97 5.40 -26.81
N ASP A 107 5.86 4.42 -26.64
CA ASP A 107 6.30 3.51 -27.71
C ASP A 107 5.15 2.65 -28.24
N ALA A 108 4.31 2.09 -27.36
CA ALA A 108 3.15 1.31 -27.77
C ALA A 108 2.11 2.15 -28.54
N LEU A 109 1.96 3.42 -28.16
CA LEU A 109 1.12 4.38 -28.89
C LEU A 109 1.71 4.72 -30.26
N GLY A 110 3.03 4.92 -30.32
CA GLY A 110 3.76 5.24 -31.55
C GLY A 110 3.71 4.10 -32.57
N ASP A 111 3.87 2.86 -32.12
CA ASP A 111 3.76 1.67 -32.98
C ASP A 111 2.34 1.47 -33.51
N HIS A 112 1.33 1.73 -32.69
CA HIS A 112 -0.06 1.68 -33.12
C HIS A 112 -0.37 2.76 -34.16
N SER A 113 0.14 3.99 -33.96
CA SER A 113 0.01 5.10 -34.92
C SER A 113 0.60 4.73 -36.29
N LYS A 114 1.84 4.22 -36.31
CA LYS A 114 2.53 3.80 -37.54
C LYS A 114 1.78 2.66 -38.24
N ARG A 115 1.15 1.75 -37.49
CA ARG A 115 0.36 0.65 -38.05
C ARG A 115 -0.91 1.17 -38.74
N ILE A 116 -1.60 2.13 -38.13
CA ILE A 116 -2.78 2.78 -38.73
C ILE A 116 -2.39 3.54 -39.99
N GLU A 117 -1.30 4.30 -39.97
CA GLU A 117 -0.80 5.04 -41.15
C GLU A 117 -0.53 4.10 -42.34
N LYS A 118 0.14 2.96 -42.09
CA LYS A 118 0.37 1.95 -43.14
C LYS A 118 -0.91 1.30 -43.67
N LEU A 119 -1.93 1.12 -42.83
CA LEU A 119 -3.22 0.60 -43.29
C LEU A 119 -3.93 1.63 -44.18
N LEU A 120 -3.90 2.90 -43.81
CA LEU A 120 -4.47 3.99 -44.61
C LEU A 120 -3.74 4.21 -45.94
N GLU A 121 -2.42 4.03 -45.98
CA GLU A 121 -1.64 4.07 -47.23
C GLU A 121 -1.96 2.89 -48.17
N ASN A 122 -2.20 1.70 -47.61
CA ASN A 122 -2.54 0.52 -48.41
C ASN A 122 -4.01 0.49 -48.88
N GLU A 123 -4.90 1.29 -48.28
CA GLU A 123 -6.30 1.45 -48.69
C GLU A 123 -6.51 2.55 -49.75
N ARG A 124 -5.44 3.24 -50.17
CA ARG A 124 -5.43 4.19 -51.30
C ARG A 124 -4.88 3.57 -52.57
#